data_AF-A0A2T2VS37-F1
#
_entry.id   AF-A0A2T2VS37-F1
#
_cell.length_a   1.000
_cell.length_b   1.000
_cell.length_c   1.000
_cell.angle_alpha   90.00
_cell.angle_beta   90.00
_cell.angle_gamma   90.00
#
_symmetry.space_group_name_H-M   'P 1'
#
loop_
_entity.id
_entity.type
_entity.pdbx_description
1 polymer ?
#
loop_
_entity_poly.entity_id
_entity_poly.type
_entity_poly.pdbx_seq_one_letter_code
_entity_poly.pdbx_strand_id
1 'polypeptide(L)'
;AYYESLHETPLIANTIARKKLFEMNRVISDTAEYGCYLFDHACKPMLTEFMKKINTDVIGTAYAEDQSNGVDNKQLIDINEIIRFHPIEMIGYELRDSMTAMKKIV
;
A
#
# COMPACT_ATOMS: atom_id res chain seq x y z
N ALA A 1 9.07 0.48 -12.49
CA ALA A 1 8.22 -0.21 -11.50
C ALA A 1 8.02 0.64 -10.25
N TYR A 2 9.06 0.97 -9.47
CA TYR A 2 8.91 1.76 -8.24
C TYR A 2 8.21 3.13 -8.43
N TYR A 3 8.63 3.91 -9.44
CA TYR A 3 7.99 5.19 -9.77
C TYR A 3 6.51 5.03 -10.12
N GLU A 4 6.19 4.11 -11.03
CA GLU A 4 4.83 3.79 -11.49
C GLU A 4 4.00 2.93 -10.50
N SER A 5 4.38 2.92 -9.21
CA SER A 5 3.63 2.18 -8.18
C SER A 5 3.74 2.84 -6.80
N LEU A 6 4.72 2.45 -5.99
CA LEU A 6 4.85 2.90 -4.61
C LEU A 6 5.07 4.42 -4.51
N HIS A 7 5.76 5.03 -5.48
CA HIS A 7 5.99 6.46 -5.49
C HIS A 7 4.71 7.28 -5.73
N GLU A 8 3.82 6.82 -6.61
CA GLU A 8 2.57 7.51 -6.95
C GLU A 8 1.42 7.23 -5.97
N THR A 9 1.47 6.09 -5.27
CA THR A 9 0.40 5.65 -4.36
C THR A 9 -0.05 6.74 -3.36
N PRO A 10 0.86 7.50 -2.71
CA PRO A 10 0.45 8.60 -1.82
C PRO A 10 -0.39 9.69 -2.50
N LEU A 11 -0.11 9.99 -3.77
CA LEU A 11 -0.84 11.02 -4.51
C LEU A 11 -2.29 10.57 -4.79
N ILE A 12 -2.48 9.32 -5.21
CA ILE A 12 -3.81 8.76 -5.43
C ILE A 12 -4.56 8.64 -4.10
N ALA A 13 -3.92 8.19 -3.02
CA ALA A 13 -4.51 8.14 -1.68
C ALA A 13 -5.04 9.51 -1.23
N ASN A 14 -4.31 10.59 -1.52
CA ASN A 14 -4.76 11.96 -1.23
C ASN A 14 -6.03 12.35 -1.98
N THR A 15 -6.23 11.89 -3.23
CA THR A 15 -7.48 12.16 -3.97
C THR A 15 -8.69 11.49 -3.30
N ILE A 16 -8.51 10.23 -2.86
CA ILE A 16 -9.55 9.46 -2.14
C ILE A 16 -9.84 10.12 -0.78
N ALA A 17 -8.80 10.52 -0.03
CA ALA A 17 -8.99 11.20 1.25
C ALA A 17 -9.77 12.51 1.10
N ARG A 18 -9.56 13.24 0.01
CA ARG A 18 -10.25 14.52 -0.25
C ARG A 18 -11.75 14.34 -0.50
N LYS A 19 -12.13 13.44 -1.41
CA LYS A 19 -13.52 13.34 -1.90
C LYS A 19 -13.90 11.92 -2.39
N LYS A 20 -13.40 10.90 -1.70
CA LYS A 20 -13.66 9.47 -1.97
C LYS A 20 -13.29 9.08 -3.41
N LEU A 21 -13.86 7.98 -3.90
CA LEU A 21 -13.60 7.45 -5.25
C LEU A 21 -14.02 8.41 -6.37
N PHE A 22 -14.98 9.31 -6.12
CA PHE A 22 -15.40 10.30 -7.11
C PHE A 22 -14.25 11.22 -7.52
N GLU A 23 -13.48 11.74 -6.55
CA GLU A 23 -12.36 12.63 -6.87
C GLU A 23 -11.20 11.86 -7.50
N MET A 24 -10.95 10.63 -7.08
CA MET A 24 -9.95 9.78 -7.71
C MET A 24 -10.26 9.59 -9.21
N ASN A 25 -11.46 9.11 -9.53
CA ASN A 25 -11.86 8.83 -10.91
C ASN A 25 -11.94 10.09 -11.77
N ARG A 26 -12.28 11.25 -11.17
CA ARG A 26 -12.31 12.53 -11.87
C ARG A 26 -10.91 13.10 -12.18
N VAL A 27 -9.90 12.76 -11.38
CA VAL A 27 -8.55 13.34 -11.49
C VAL A 27 -7.66 12.54 -12.44
N ILE A 28 -7.85 11.23 -12.53
CA ILE A 28 -7.08 10.35 -13.43
C ILE A 28 -7.62 10.41 -14.86
N SER A 29 -6.84 9.91 -15.83
CA SER A 29 -7.28 9.84 -17.23
C SER A 29 -8.36 8.77 -17.46
N ASP A 30 -9.15 8.93 -18.53
CA ASP A 30 -10.15 7.94 -18.95
C ASP A 30 -9.55 6.54 -19.15
N THR A 31 -8.30 6.44 -19.62
CA THR A 31 -7.59 5.15 -19.75
C THR A 31 -7.33 4.51 -18.40
N ALA A 32 -6.92 5.30 -17.40
CA ALA A 32 -6.69 4.81 -16.05
C ALA A 32 -8.00 4.45 -15.34
N GLU A 33 -9.05 5.25 -15.52
CA GLU A 33 -10.39 4.96 -14.99
C GLU A 33 -10.95 3.67 -15.58
N TYR A 34 -10.87 3.49 -16.91
CA TYR A 34 -11.32 2.27 -17.57
C TYR A 34 -10.57 1.02 -17.06
N GLY A 35 -9.25 1.11 -16.93
CA GLY A 35 -8.44 0.04 -16.36
C GLY A 35 -8.80 -0.28 -14.91
N CYS A 36 -9.08 0.75 -14.10
CA CYS A 36 -9.52 0.59 -12.72
C CYS A 36 -10.83 -0.19 -12.62
N TYR A 37 -11.83 0.11 -13.47
CA TYR A 37 -13.09 -0.63 -13.47
C TYR A 37 -12.93 -2.09 -13.93
N LEU A 38 -12.09 -2.34 -14.95
CA LEU A 38 -11.83 -3.70 -15.41
C LEU A 38 -11.21 -4.55 -14.29
N PHE A 39 -10.25 -3.99 -13.55
CA PHE A 39 -9.63 -4.66 -12.41
C PHE A 39 -10.59 -4.81 -11.23
N ASP A 40 -11.31 -3.77 -10.84
CA ASP A 40 -12.24 -3.79 -9.69
C ASP A 40 -13.33 -4.86 -9.86
N HIS A 41 -13.91 -4.97 -11.07
CA HIS A 41 -14.91 -5.99 -11.38
C HIS A 41 -14.37 -7.43 -11.27
N ALA A 42 -13.09 -7.65 -11.59
CA ALA A 42 -12.46 -8.96 -11.46
C ALA A 42 -11.99 -9.25 -10.02
N CYS A 43 -11.47 -8.23 -9.32
CA CYS A 43 -10.85 -8.35 -8.02
C CYS A 43 -11.86 -8.59 -6.90
N LYS A 44 -13.03 -7.93 -6.94
CA LYS A 44 -14.09 -8.09 -5.92
C LYS A 44 -14.57 -9.54 -5.76
N PRO A 45 -14.97 -10.26 -6.83
CA PRO A 45 -15.32 -11.68 -6.73
C PRO A 45 -14.14 -12.53 -6.24
N MET A 46 -12.93 -12.26 -6.73
CA MET A 46 -11.73 -13.01 -6.36
C MET A 46 -11.43 -12.95 -4.85
N LEU A 47 -11.62 -11.79 -4.22
CA LEU A 47 -11.34 -11.60 -2.80
C LEU A 47 -12.52 -11.92 -1.88
N THR A 48 -13.71 -12.21 -2.42
CA THR A 48 -14.93 -12.39 -1.61
C THR A 48 -14.78 -13.54 -0.60
N GLU A 49 -14.34 -14.72 -1.04
CA GLU A 49 -14.17 -15.88 -0.16
C GLU A 49 -12.99 -15.74 0.80
N PHE A 50 -11.98 -14.93 0.43
CA PHE A 50 -10.88 -14.59 1.32
C PHE A 50 -11.37 -13.69 2.46
N MET A 51 -12.09 -12.60 2.14
CA MET A 51 -12.57 -11.63 3.14
C MET A 51 -13.57 -12.22 4.13
N LYS A 52 -14.38 -13.22 3.73
CA LYS A 52 -15.28 -13.93 4.65
C LYS A 52 -14.57 -14.68 5.79
N LYS A 53 -13.27 -14.98 5.63
CA LYS A 53 -12.46 -15.68 6.64
C LYS A 53 -11.70 -14.71 7.56
N ILE A 54 -11.73 -13.41 7.26
CA ILE A 54 -11.05 -12.39 8.03
C ILE A 54 -11.95 -11.93 9.18
N ASN A 55 -11.42 -11.96 10.39
CA ASN A 55 -12.09 -11.53 11.60
C ASN A 55 -11.85 -10.03 11.88
N THR A 56 -12.68 -9.43 12.74
CA THR A 56 -12.63 -7.99 13.05
C THR A 56 -11.40 -7.55 13.86
N ASP A 57 -10.74 -8.50 14.53
CA ASP A 57 -9.47 -8.30 15.22
C ASP A 57 -8.29 -8.05 14.25
N VAL A 58 -8.44 -8.43 12.98
CA VAL A 58 -7.48 -8.13 11.91
C VAL A 58 -7.75 -6.73 11.32
N ILE A 59 -9.03 -6.37 11.16
CA ILE A 59 -9.45 -5.08 10.59
C ILE A 59 -10.71 -4.59 11.32
N GLY A 60 -10.61 -3.42 11.97
CA GLY A 60 -11.75 -2.71 12.55
C GLY A 60 -11.65 -2.48 14.06
N THR A 61 -10.87 -3.29 14.78
CA THR A 61 -10.55 -3.08 16.20
C THR A 61 -9.03 -2.90 16.40
N ALA A 62 -8.63 -2.44 17.59
CA ALA A 62 -7.21 -2.36 17.93
C ALA A 62 -6.59 -3.76 17.99
N TYR A 63 -5.39 -3.91 17.44
CA TYR A 63 -4.65 -5.16 17.52
C TYR A 63 -4.26 -5.43 18.98
N ALA A 64 -4.56 -6.65 19.46
CA ALA A 64 -4.16 -7.14 20.78
C ALA A 64 -4.58 -6.24 21.96
N GLU A 65 -5.74 -5.59 21.88
CA GLU A 65 -6.24 -4.69 22.95
C GLU A 65 -6.28 -5.36 24.34
N ASP A 66 -6.62 -6.65 24.37
CA ASP A 66 -6.69 -7.48 25.60
C ASP A 66 -5.61 -8.58 25.67
N GLN A 67 -4.56 -8.51 24.84
CA GLN A 67 -3.53 -9.56 24.75
C GLN A 67 -2.11 -9.01 24.93
N SER A 68 -1.18 -9.89 25.30
CA SER A 68 0.24 -9.54 25.34
C SER A 68 0.81 -9.50 23.92
N ASN A 69 1.51 -8.42 23.56
CA ASN A 69 2.25 -8.28 22.29
C ASN A 69 3.54 -9.13 22.22
N GLY A 70 3.63 -10.19 23.04
CA GLY A 70 4.75 -11.11 23.04
C GLY A 70 4.79 -11.87 21.71
N VAL A 71 5.86 -11.69 20.95
CA VAL A 71 6.12 -12.42 19.70
C VAL A 71 7.44 -13.17 19.81
N ASP A 72 7.60 -14.23 19.03
CA ASP A 72 8.87 -14.93 18.93
C ASP A 72 9.93 -14.01 18.30
N ASN A 73 11.01 -13.76 19.03
CA ASN A 73 12.06 -12.83 18.59
C ASN A 73 12.72 -13.26 17.28
N LYS A 74 12.87 -14.57 17.06
CA LYS A 74 13.50 -15.09 15.84
C LYS A 74 12.58 -14.86 14.65
N GLN A 75 11.31 -15.23 14.76
CA GLN A 75 10.32 -14.96 13.73
C GLN A 75 10.18 -13.46 13.42
N LEU A 76 10.25 -12.60 14.44
CA LEU A 76 10.22 -11.15 14.25
C LEU A 76 11.43 -10.65 13.44
N ILE A 77 12.64 -11.14 13.75
CA ILE A 77 13.84 -10.81 12.99
C ILE A 77 13.71 -11.29 11.54
N ASP A 78 13.32 -12.56 11.36
CA ASP A 78 13.18 -13.16 10.03
C ASP A 78 12.19 -12.36 9.14
N ILE A 79 11.03 -11.98 9.68
CA ILE A 79 10.03 -11.17 8.96
C ILE A 79 10.59 -9.78 8.62
N ASN A 80 11.27 -9.13 9.57
CA ASN A 80 11.85 -7.81 9.35
C ASN A 80 12.93 -7.83 8.26
N GLU A 81 13.74 -8.88 8.20
CA GLU A 81 14.73 -9.07 7.14
C GLU A 81 14.05 -9.26 5.77
N ILE A 82 13.02 -10.10 5.69
CA ILE A 82 12.26 -10.32 4.45
C ILE A 82 11.67 -9.00 3.93
N ILE A 83 11.08 -8.17 4.81
CA ILE A 83 10.51 -6.89 4.42
C ILE A 83 11.62 -5.93 3.94
N ARG A 84 12.70 -5.80 4.71
CA ARG A 84 13.78 -4.84 4.43
C ARG A 84 14.52 -5.15 3.13
N PHE A 85 14.75 -6.42 2.85
CA PHE A 85 15.48 -6.87 1.68
C PHE A 85 14.57 -7.21 0.49
N HIS A 86 13.27 -6.91 0.58
CA HIS A 86 12.39 -7.00 -0.58
C HIS A 86 12.89 -6.03 -1.68
N PRO A 87 12.95 -6.45 -2.96
CA PRO A 87 13.52 -5.62 -4.04
C PRO A 87 12.92 -4.22 -4.15
N ILE A 88 11.64 -4.05 -3.83
CA ILE A 88 10.95 -2.75 -3.84
C ILE A 88 11.52 -1.76 -2.82
N GLU A 89 11.95 -2.25 -1.65
CA GLU A 89 12.50 -1.42 -0.58
C GLU A 89 13.94 -1.04 -0.87
N MET A 90 14.74 -1.97 -1.37
CA MET A 90 16.13 -1.71 -1.77
C MET A 90 16.19 -0.63 -2.87
N ILE A 91 15.43 -0.81 -3.95
CA ILE A 91 15.35 0.16 -5.05
C ILE A 91 14.73 1.47 -4.55
N GLY A 92 13.69 1.38 -3.72
CA GLY A 92 13.02 2.56 -3.18
C GLY A 92 13.92 3.42 -2.30
N TYR A 93 14.80 2.80 -1.51
CA TYR A 93 15.78 3.49 -0.68
C TYR A 93 16.75 4.31 -1.54
N GLU A 94 17.38 3.69 -2.54
CA GLU A 94 18.33 4.36 -3.44
C GLU A 94 17.69 5.53 -4.18
N LEU A 95 16.47 5.35 -4.70
CA LEU A 95 15.75 6.39 -5.43
C LEU A 95 15.35 7.56 -4.52
N ARG A 96 14.87 7.30 -3.29
CA ARG A 96 14.48 8.34 -2.32
C ARG A 96 15.70 9.13 -1.81
N ASP A 97 16.82 8.45 -1.59
CA ASP A 97 18.07 9.11 -1.20
C ASP A 97 18.56 10.05 -2.32
N SER A 98 18.58 9.55 -3.56
CA SER A 98 18.94 10.34 -4.75
C SER A 98 18.05 11.59 -4.91
N MET A 99 16.74 11.47 -4.72
CA MET A 99 15.80 12.61 -4.80
C MET A 99 15.99 13.63 -3.68
N THR A 100 16.37 13.18 -2.48
CA THR A 100 16.69 14.06 -1.35
C THR A 100 18.00 14.80 -1.59
N ALA A 101 19.03 14.10 -2.09
CA ALA A 101 20.32 14.69 -2.43
C ALA A 101 20.24 15.68 -3.61
N MET A 102 19.32 15.47 -4.57
CA MET A 102 19.08 16.40 -5.67
C MET A 102 18.43 17.73 -5.24
N LYS A 103 17.87 17.84 -4.02
CA LYS A 103 17.29 19.10 -3.52
C LYS A 103 18.36 20.05 -2.98
N LYS A 104 19.12 20.67 -3.90
CA LYS A 104 19.14 22.13 -4.13
C LYS A 104 20.06 22.49 -5.30
N ILE A 105 19.46 23.03 -6.36
CA ILE A 105 20.11 24.02 -7.21
C ILE A 105 19.22 25.27 -7.06
N VAL A 106 19.72 26.22 -6.25
CA VAL A 106 19.09 27.47 -5.71
C VAL A 106 18.27 27.32 -4.42
#